data_AF-A0A2M7XBK4-F1
#
_entry.id   AF-A0A2M7XBK4-F1
#
_cell.length_a   1.000
_cell.length_b   1.000
_cell.length_c   1.000
_cell.angle_alpha   90.00
_cell.angle_beta   90.00
_cell.angle_gamma   90.00
#
_symmetry.space_group_name_H-M   'P 1'
#
loop_
_entity.id
_entity.type
_entity.pdbx_description
1 polymer ?
#
loop_
_entity_poly.entity_id
_entity_poly.type
_entity_poly.pdbx_seq_one_letter_code
_entity_poly.pdbx_strand_id
1 'polypeptide(L)'
;MSSPTGIVRKQTVVQWIDNHTSLLNIATLALVGVLCVSYILQVTGTVAKGYELRDLEVQIHDLTLENQQMEVAVRQSQSLDHVADSVSMLGLVRSEQPTYVESGEPSYALAQ
;
A
#
# COMPACT_ATOMS: atom_id res chain seq x y z
N MET A 1 68.88 -41.37 45.01
CA MET A 1 67.43 -41.10 45.24
C MET A 1 67.29 -39.63 45.53
N SER A 2 66.48 -38.80 44.89
CA SER A 2 65.41 -38.96 43.89
C SER A 2 65.22 -37.57 43.25
N SER A 3 65.14 -37.50 41.92
CA SER A 3 65.01 -36.24 41.16
C SER A 3 63.73 -35.46 41.48
N PRO A 4 63.77 -34.11 41.47
CA PRO A 4 62.57 -33.30 41.58
C PRO A 4 61.95 -33.10 40.19
N THR A 5 60.94 -33.90 39.85
CA THR A 5 60.08 -33.65 38.69
C THR A 5 58.85 -32.88 39.13
N GLY A 6 58.94 -31.56 39.05
CA GLY A 6 57.80 -30.67 39.18
C GLY A 6 57.99 -29.46 38.29
N ILE A 7 56.90 -29.04 37.62
CA ILE A 7 56.76 -27.73 36.96
C ILE A 7 57.33 -27.65 35.53
N VAL A 8 56.73 -28.37 34.57
CA VAL A 8 56.88 -28.04 33.12
C VAL A 8 55.52 -27.87 32.40
N ARG A 9 54.39 -28.16 33.06
CA ARG A 9 53.09 -28.28 32.37
C ARG A 9 52.31 -26.97 32.14
N LYS A 10 52.70 -25.86 32.78
CA LYS A 10 51.91 -24.61 32.72
C LYS A 10 52.25 -23.67 31.56
N GLN A 11 53.42 -23.81 30.93
CA GLN A 11 53.88 -22.84 29.92
C GLN A 11 53.40 -23.16 28.50
N THR A 12 53.17 -24.43 28.17
CA THR A 12 52.80 -24.84 26.81
C THR A 12 51.37 -24.50 26.42
N VAL A 13 50.44 -24.49 27.40
CA VAL A 13 49.02 -24.14 27.14
C VAL A 13 48.83 -22.63 27.00
N VAL A 14 49.56 -21.84 27.80
CA VAL A 14 49.48 -20.37 27.77
C VAL A 14 50.06 -19.80 26.48
N GLN A 15 51.19 -20.33 26.01
CA GLN A 15 51.80 -19.89 24.74
C GLN A 15 50.97 -20.26 23.50
N TRP A 16 50.17 -21.33 23.56
CA TRP A 16 49.24 -21.67 22.47
C TRP A 16 48.07 -20.69 22.38
N ILE A 17 47.57 -20.24 23.54
CA ILE A 17 46.51 -19.23 23.64
C ILE A 17 47.02 -17.86 23.19
N ASP A 18 48.22 -17.44 23.57
CA ASP A 18 48.75 -16.12 23.18
C ASP A 18 48.88 -15.96 21.65
N ASN A 19 49.33 -17.01 20.95
CA ASN A 19 49.42 -16.97 19.49
C ASN A 19 48.03 -16.98 18.81
N HIS A 20 47.04 -17.67 19.39
CA HIS A 20 45.67 -17.70 18.88
C HIS A 20 44.82 -16.48 19.28
N THR A 21 45.15 -15.79 20.37
CA THR A 21 44.35 -14.67 20.90
C THR A 21 44.35 -13.49 19.93
N SER A 22 45.48 -13.22 19.27
CA SER A 22 45.56 -12.16 18.25
C SER A 22 44.67 -12.46 17.03
N LEU A 23 44.69 -13.71 16.56
CA LEU A 23 43.90 -14.16 15.41
C LEU A 23 42.40 -14.18 15.74
N LEU A 24 42.04 -14.62 16.96
CA LEU A 24 40.67 -14.59 17.45
C LEU A 24 40.16 -13.15 17.56
N ASN A 25 40.95 -12.21 18.09
CA ASN A 25 40.55 -10.80 18.18
C ASN A 25 40.33 -10.17 16.80
N ILE A 26 41.21 -10.43 15.83
CA ILE A 26 41.04 -9.95 14.45
C ILE A 26 39.79 -10.56 13.80
N ALA A 27 39.56 -11.86 13.97
CA ALA A 27 38.38 -12.54 13.46
C ALA A 27 37.09 -11.97 14.08
N THR A 28 37.11 -11.68 15.38
CA THR A 28 35.96 -11.12 16.09
C THR A 28 35.69 -9.68 15.65
N LEU A 29 36.74 -8.87 15.47
CA LEU A 29 36.62 -7.51 14.94
C LEU A 29 36.06 -7.50 13.51
N ALA A 30 36.55 -8.40 12.65
CA ALA A 30 36.05 -8.56 11.30
C ALA A 30 34.58 -9.00 11.28
N LEU A 31 34.19 -9.94 12.14
CA LEU A 31 32.80 -10.38 12.31
C LEU A 31 31.89 -9.21 12.71
N VAL A 32 32.30 -8.42 13.70
CA VAL A 32 31.55 -7.24 14.13
C VAL A 32 31.40 -6.23 12.98
N GLY A 33 32.48 -5.99 12.23
CA GLY A 33 32.44 -5.12 11.05
C GLY A 33 31.43 -5.61 10.00
N VAL A 34 31.46 -6.90 9.67
CA VAL A 34 30.50 -7.51 8.72
C VAL A 34 29.06 -7.40 9.22
N LEU A 35 28.82 -7.62 10.51
CA LEU A 35 27.50 -7.48 11.11
C LEU A 35 26.99 -6.04 11.03
N CYS A 36 27.84 -5.04 11.30
CA CYS A 36 27.48 -3.64 11.17
C CYS A 36 27.08 -3.28 9.72
N VAL A 37 27.89 -3.68 8.74
CA VAL A 37 27.58 -3.41 7.32
C VAL A 37 26.31 -4.12 6.88
N SER A 38 26.14 -5.39 7.25
CA SER A 38 24.93 -6.17 6.96
C SER A 38 23.67 -5.53 7.57
N TYR A 39 23.78 -5.03 8.80
CA TYR A 39 22.68 -4.35 9.46
C TYR A 39 22.27 -3.07 8.71
N ILE A 40 23.23 -2.25 8.31
CA ILE A 40 22.96 -1.04 7.54
C ILE A 40 22.24 -1.40 6.24
N LEU A 41 22.76 -2.39 5.49
CA LEU A 41 22.16 -2.84 4.23
C LEU A 41 20.73 -3.35 4.42
N GLN A 42 20.46 -4.15 5.46
CA GLN A 42 19.11 -4.61 5.80
C GLN A 42 18.16 -3.45 6.10
N VAL A 43 18.62 -2.46 6.88
CA VAL A 43 17.81 -1.28 7.22
C VAL A 43 17.50 -0.47 5.96
N THR A 44 18.50 -0.15 5.13
CA THR A 44 18.28 0.57 3.87
C THR A 44 17.39 -0.20 2.89
N GLY A 45 17.54 -1.53 2.80
CA GLY A 45 16.66 -2.37 1.98
C GLY A 45 15.22 -2.42 2.50
N THR A 46 15.04 -2.40 3.81
CA THR A 46 13.70 -2.34 4.43
C THR A 46 13.02 -1.00 4.17
N VAL A 47 13.79 0.11 4.18
CA VAL A 47 13.28 1.44 3.80
C VAL A 47 12.86 1.46 2.33
N ALA A 48 13.66 0.89 1.42
CA ALA A 48 13.32 0.80 -0.01
C ALA A 48 12.01 0.02 -0.25
N LYS A 49 11.81 -1.10 0.46
CA LYS A 49 10.56 -1.87 0.43
C LYS A 49 9.36 -1.08 0.94
N GLY A 50 9.56 -0.17 1.88
CA GLY A 50 8.51 0.72 2.37
C GLY A 50 8.01 1.70 1.30
N TYR A 51 8.91 2.22 0.48
CA TYR A 51 8.54 3.08 -0.65
C TYR A 51 7.79 2.30 -1.73
N GLU A 52 8.27 1.11 -2.08
CA GLU A 52 7.61 0.25 -3.06
C GLU A 52 6.21 -0.19 -2.59
N LEU A 53 6.04 -0.46 -1.30
CA LEU A 53 4.73 -0.72 -0.71
C LEU A 53 3.80 0.49 -0.79
N ARG A 54 4.32 1.69 -0.51
CA ARG A 54 3.54 2.93 -0.63
C ARG A 54 3.06 3.17 -2.06
N ASP A 55 3.92 2.94 -3.04
CA ASP A 55 3.55 3.10 -4.45
C ASP A 55 2.50 2.07 -4.89
N LEU A 56 2.57 0.84 -4.35
CA LEU A 56 1.52 -0.17 -4.54
C LEU A 56 0.19 0.26 -3.90
N GLU A 57 0.22 0.80 -2.67
CA GLU A 57 -0.98 1.32 -1.99
C GLU A 57 -1.67 2.41 -2.80
N VAL A 58 -0.89 3.34 -3.37
CA VAL A 58 -1.42 4.43 -4.22
C VAL A 58 -2.09 3.86 -5.47
N GLN A 59 -1.45 2.91 -6.16
CA GLN A 59 -2.05 2.28 -7.33
C GLN A 59 -3.37 1.55 -7.01
N ILE A 60 -3.42 0.81 -5.90
CA ILE A 60 -4.65 0.13 -5.48
C ILE A 60 -5.75 1.14 -5.17
N HIS A 61 -5.41 2.25 -4.51
CA HIS A 61 -6.36 3.31 -4.20
C HIS A 61 -6.95 3.92 -5.48
N ASP A 62 -6.10 4.29 -6.44
CA ASP A 62 -6.51 4.87 -7.72
C ASP A 62 -7.42 3.91 -8.50
N LEU A 63 -7.03 2.63 -8.59
CA LEU A 63 -7.80 1.61 -9.30
C LEU A 63 -9.15 1.30 -8.64
N THR A 64 -9.21 1.41 -7.31
CA THR A 64 -10.47 1.27 -6.55
C THR A 64 -11.39 2.46 -6.83
N LEU A 65 -10.84 3.66 -6.87
CA LEU A 65 -11.59 4.88 -7.15
C LEU A 65 -12.13 4.88 -8.59
N GLU A 66 -11.34 4.42 -9.56
CA GLU A 66 -11.79 4.23 -10.95
C GLU A 66 -12.92 3.20 -11.05
N ASN A 67 -12.82 2.06 -10.35
CA ASN A 67 -13.91 1.08 -10.29
C ASN A 67 -15.19 1.66 -9.70
N GLN A 68 -15.10 2.42 -8.62
CA GLN A 68 -16.26 3.06 -8.01
C GLN A 68 -16.94 4.04 -8.98
N GLN A 69 -16.16 4.81 -9.74
CA GLN A 69 -16.71 5.71 -10.77
C GLN A 69 -17.43 4.94 -11.87
N MET A 70 -16.84 3.84 -12.34
CA MET A 70 -17.48 2.97 -13.33
C MET A 70 -18.77 2.36 -12.79
N GLU A 71 -18.78 1.91 -11.54
CA GLU A 71 -19.99 1.34 -10.91
C GLU A 71 -21.12 2.38 -10.81
N VAL A 72 -20.80 3.62 -10.44
CA VAL A 72 -21.77 4.72 -10.43
C VAL A 72 -22.31 4.99 -11.83
N ALA A 73 -21.46 5.04 -12.86
CA ALA A 73 -21.88 5.25 -14.23
C ALA A 73 -22.82 4.13 -14.74
N VAL A 74 -22.50 2.87 -14.41
CA VAL A 74 -23.36 1.72 -14.73
C VAL A 74 -24.71 1.83 -14.06
N ARG A 75 -24.75 2.14 -12.75
CA ARG A 75 -26.00 2.32 -12.01
C ARG A 75 -26.83 3.47 -12.56
N GLN A 76 -26.19 4.56 -12.98
CA GLN A 76 -26.87 5.70 -13.58
C GLN A 76 -27.52 5.32 -14.92
N SER A 77 -26.82 4.58 -15.78
CA SER A 77 -27.39 4.05 -17.03
C SER A 77 -28.59 3.14 -16.75
N GLN A 78 -28.45 2.19 -15.84
CA GLN A 78 -29.54 1.27 -15.46
C GLN A 78 -30.75 2.01 -14.89
N SER A 79 -30.52 3.06 -14.10
CA SER A 79 -31.59 3.89 -13.56
C SER A 79 -32.34 4.64 -14.65
N LEU A 80 -31.63 5.19 -15.65
CA LEU A 80 -32.24 5.85 -16.80
C LEU A 80 -33.04 4.87 -17.65
N ASP A 81 -32.51 3.66 -17.88
CA ASP A 81 -33.22 2.60 -18.60
C ASP A 81 -34.49 2.17 -17.86
N HIS A 82 -34.43 2.01 -16.54
CA HIS A 82 -35.63 1.71 -15.73
C HIS A 82 -36.69 2.80 -15.77
N VAL A 83 -36.28 4.08 -15.78
CA VAL A 83 -37.23 5.19 -15.94
C VAL A 83 -37.83 5.16 -17.35
N ALA A 84 -37.02 4.97 -18.40
CA ALA A 84 -37.52 4.89 -19.77
C ALA A 84 -38.52 3.74 -19.95
N ASP A 85 -38.24 2.57 -19.37
CA ASP A 85 -39.12 1.40 -19.44
C ASP A 85 -40.42 1.62 -18.66
N SER A 86 -40.34 2.21 -17.45
CA SER A 86 -41.53 2.53 -16.65
C SER A 86 -42.43 3.56 -17.33
N VAL A 87 -41.85 4.55 -18.00
CA VAL A 87 -42.57 5.61 -18.74
C VAL A 87 -43.22 5.04 -20.02
N SER A 88 -42.51 4.14 -20.72
CA SER A 88 -43.06 3.35 -21.83
C SER A 88 -44.26 2.48 -21.41
N MET A 89 -44.17 1.80 -20.25
CA MET A 89 -45.24 0.97 -19.72
C MET A 89 -46.51 1.76 -19.34
N LEU A 90 -46.35 3.05 -19.02
CA LEU A 90 -47.44 4.00 -18.80
C LEU A 90 -48.04 4.58 -20.10
N GLY A 91 -47.57 4.13 -21.27
CA GLY A 91 -48.03 4.57 -22.59
C GLY A 91 -47.50 5.94 -23.03
N LEU A 92 -46.46 6.46 -22.37
CA LEU A 92 -45.87 7.75 -22.67
C LEU A 92 -44.81 7.60 -23.78
N VAL A 93 -44.98 8.33 -24.88
CA VAL A 93 -44.09 8.31 -26.06
C VAL A 93 -43.26 9.60 -26.09
N ARG A 94 -42.01 9.52 -26.54
CA ARG A 94 -41.10 10.67 -26.61
C ARG A 94 -41.70 11.78 -27.49
N SER A 95 -41.99 12.94 -26.92
CA SER A 95 -42.55 14.09 -27.65
C SER A 95 -41.44 14.92 -28.27
N GLU A 96 -41.40 15.01 -29.60
CA GLU A 96 -40.39 15.80 -30.32
C GLU A 96 -40.72 17.29 -30.38
N GLN A 97 -41.95 17.70 -30.05
CA GLN A 97 -42.38 19.11 -29.98
C GLN A 97 -43.43 19.31 -28.88
N PRO A 98 -43.06 19.81 -27.69
CA PRO A 98 -44.03 20.10 -26.64
C PRO A 98 -44.77 21.41 -26.97
N THR A 99 -46.04 21.29 -27.37
CA THR A 99 -46.97 22.44 -27.42
C THR A 99 -47.53 22.67 -26.03
N TYR A 100 -47.05 23.70 -25.35
CA TYR A 100 -47.56 24.12 -24.04
C TYR A 100 -48.84 24.91 -24.22
N VAL A 101 -49.93 24.46 -23.59
CA VAL A 101 -51.19 25.20 -23.58
C VAL A 101 -51.21 26.07 -22.34
N GLU A 102 -51.01 27.38 -22.50
CA GLU A 102 -51.21 28.34 -21.41
C GLU A 102 -52.71 28.51 -21.15
N SER A 103 -53.15 28.11 -19.97
CA SER A 103 -54.53 28.31 -19.51
C SER A 103 -54.67 29.76 -19.05
N GLY A 104 -54.92 30.68 -19.99
CA GLY A 104 -55.22 32.07 -19.68
C GLY A 104 -56.54 32.17 -18.90
N GLU A 105 -56.49 32.79 -17.72
CA GLU A 105 -57.67 33.06 -16.90
C GLU A 105 -58.71 33.90 -17.67
N PRO A 106 -60.03 33.65 -17.52
CA PRO A 106 -61.04 34.50 -18.11
C PRO A 106 -61.09 35.85 -17.38
N SER A 107 -60.55 36.90 -17.99
CA SER A 107 -60.70 38.28 -17.52
C SER A 107 -62.14 38.75 -17.74
N TYR A 108 -62.91 38.96 -16.68
CA TYR A 108 -64.18 39.67 -16.72
C TYR A 108 -63.97 41.13 -16.28
N ALA A 109 -64.33 42.07 -17.16
CA ALA A 109 -64.41 43.49 -16.84
C ALA A 109 -65.79 43.78 -16.23
N LEU A 110 -65.82 44.18 -14.96
CA LEU A 110 -67.02 44.77 -14.37
C LEU A 110 -67.18 46.18 -14.93
N ALA A 111 -68.25 46.39 -15.70
CA ALA A 111 -68.74 47.72 -16.00
C ALA A 111 -69.55 48.22 -14.80
N GLN A 112 -69.04 49.23 -14.09
CA GLN A 112 -69.85 50.19 -13.35
C GLN A 112 -69.13 51.52 -13.28
#